data_AF-A0A355BXP1-F1
#
_entry.id   AF-A0A355BXP1-F1
#
_cell.length_a   1.000
_cell.length_b   1.000
_cell.length_c   1.000
_cell.angle_alpha   90.00
_cell.angle_beta   90.00
_cell.angle_gamma   90.00
#
_symmetry.space_group_name_H-M   'P 1'
#
loop_
_entity.id
_entity.type
_entity.pdbx_description
1 polymer ?
#
loop_
_entity_poly.entity_id
_entity_poly.type
_entity_poly.pdbx_seq_one_letter_code
_entity_poly.pdbx_strand_id
1 'polypeptide(L)' 'RGAEKIASAWADHRKVAQIVFKPDWIRHGKAAPFKRNDALLEALPIGLVVFPGSGVTDNLADKAKRLGIPLMDHRR' A
#
# COMPACT_ATOMS: atom_id res chain seq x y z
N ARG A 1 10.48 4.85 6.44
CA ARG A 1 11.82 4.44 5.90
C ARG A 1 11.56 3.37 4.85
N GLY A 2 12.48 3.07 3.94
CA GLY A 2 12.24 2.08 2.87
C GLY A 2 11.48 2.65 1.68
N ALA A 3 10.85 1.77 0.90
CA ALA A 3 10.22 2.08 -0.39
C ALA A 3 9.18 3.22 -0.29
N GLU A 4 8.37 3.24 0.76
CA GLU A 4 7.34 4.27 0.96
C GLU A 4 7.94 5.67 1.15
N LYS A 5 9.10 5.76 1.82
CA LYS A 5 9.81 7.05 1.98
C LYS A 5 10.37 7.53 0.65
N ILE A 6 10.92 6.62 -0.16
CA ILE A 6 11.47 6.96 -1.48
C ILE A 6 10.34 7.41 -2.41
N ALA A 7 9.22 6.68 -2.43
CA ALA A 7 8.04 7.04 -3.21
C ALA A 7 7.48 8.42 -2.81
N SER A 8 7.37 8.68 -1.51
CA SER A 8 6.91 9.98 -0.99
C SER A 8 7.85 11.12 -1.39
N ALA A 9 9.17 10.94 -1.22
CA ALA A 9 10.16 11.94 -1.63
C ALA A 9 10.17 12.18 -3.15
N TRP A 10 10.00 11.13 -3.96
CA TRP A 10 9.85 11.24 -5.41
C TRP A 10 8.62 12.05 -5.81
N ALA A 11 7.49 11.82 -5.13
CA ALA A 11 6.23 12.52 -5.37
C ALA A 11 6.33 13.99 -4.98
N ASP A 12 6.91 14.29 -3.81
CA ASP A 12 7.17 15.65 -3.34
C ASP A 12 8.04 16.43 -4.33
N HIS A 13 9.17 15.84 -4.75
CA HIS A 13 10.09 16.47 -5.70
C HIS A 13 9.43 16.79 -7.04
N ARG A 14 8.41 16.01 -7.44
CA ARG A 14 7.68 16.18 -8.71
C ARG A 14 6.33 16.86 -8.56
N LYS A 15 5.96 17.30 -7.35
CA LYS A 15 4.66 17.91 -7.04
C LYS A 15 3.48 17.00 -7.42
N VAL A 16 3.66 15.69 -7.27
CA VAL A 16 2.59 14.70 -7.45
C VAL A 16 1.78 14.62 -6.16
N ALA A 17 0.44 14.68 -6.26
CA ALA A 17 -0.43 14.59 -5.10
C ALA A 17 -0.26 13.24 -4.38
N GLN A 18 -0.13 13.29 -3.05
CA GLN A 18 0.02 12.11 -2.20
C GLN A 18 -1.24 11.89 -1.35
N ILE A 19 -1.78 10.67 -1.39
CA ILE A 19 -2.89 10.27 -0.54
C ILE A 19 -2.35 9.30 0.52
N VAL A 20 -2.46 9.69 1.79
CA VAL A 20 -1.90 8.92 2.90
C VAL A 20 -2.99 8.11 3.60
N PHE A 21 -2.88 6.79 3.55
CA PHE A 21 -3.73 5.87 4.31
C PHE A 21 -3.04 5.49 5.62
N LYS A 22 -3.52 6.03 6.75
CA LYS A 22 -2.96 5.73 8.09
C LYS A 22 -3.73 4.59 8.75
N PRO A 23 -3.06 3.62 9.41
CA PRO A 23 -3.74 2.60 10.19
C PRO A 23 -4.43 3.21 11.41
N ASP A 24 -5.71 2.88 11.60
CA ASP A 24 -6.49 3.27 12.78
C ASP A 24 -6.36 2.18 13.87
N TRP A 25 -5.39 2.39 14.76
CA TRP A 25 -5.09 1.49 15.86
C TRP A 25 -6.15 1.49 16.96
N ILE A 26 -6.85 2.62 17.14
CA ILE A 26 -7.88 2.76 18.18
C ILE A 26 -9.08 1.89 17.79
N ARG A 27 -9.48 1.93 16.52
CA ARG A 27 -10.65 1.21 16.02
C ARG A 27 -10.38 -0.26 15.73
N HIS A 28 -9.19 -0.60 15.25
CA HIS A 28 -8.91 -1.93 14.70
C HIS A 28 -7.81 -2.72 15.42
N GLY A 29 -7.13 -2.12 16.41
CA GLY A 29 -6.07 -2.79 17.17
C GLY A 29 -5.03 -3.46 16.27
N LYS A 30 -4.72 -4.73 16.53
CA LYS A 30 -3.74 -5.51 15.75
C LYS A 30 -4.10 -5.68 14.27
N ALA A 31 -5.38 -5.53 13.91
CA ALA A 31 -5.83 -5.64 12.51
C ALA A 31 -5.68 -4.34 11.72
N ALA A 32 -5.30 -3.23 12.37
CA ALA A 32 -5.22 -1.91 11.75
C ALA A 32 -4.35 -1.85 10.47
N PRO A 33 -3.17 -2.51 10.39
CA PRO A 33 -2.37 -2.51 9.16
C PRO A 33 -3.09 -3.18 7.99
N PHE A 34 -3.81 -4.28 8.24
CA PHE A 34 -4.55 -5.00 7.20
C PHE A 34 -5.80 -4.26 6.75
N LYS A 35 -6.49 -3.58 7.67
CA LYS A 35 -7.65 -2.72 7.35
C LYS A 35 -7.26 -1.47 6.57
N ARG A 36 -6.08 -0.91 6.84
CA ARG A 36 -5.51 0.17 6.03
C ARG A 36 -5.27 -0.28 4.57
N ASN A 37 -4.87 -1.52 4.34
CA ASN A 37 -4.73 -2.06 2.98
C ASN A 37 -6.09 -2.16 2.28
N ASP A 38 -7.14 -2.57 2.98
CA ASP A 38 -8.51 -2.59 2.44
C ASP A 38 -8.92 -1.18 1.97
N ALA A 39 -8.78 -0.17 2.83
CA ALA A 39 -9.07 1.22 2.50
C ALA A 39 -8.24 1.76 1.32
N LEU A 40 -6.97 1.34 1.19
CA LEU A 40 -6.15 1.72 0.03
C LEU A 40 -6.69 1.12 -1.26
N LEU A 41 -7.08 -0.16 -1.24
CA LEU A 41 -7.60 -0.86 -2.43
C LEU A 41 -9.01 -0.40 -2.81
N GLU A 42 -9.81 0.04 -1.83
CA GLU A 42 -11.11 0.70 -2.06
C GLU A 42 -10.99 1.99 -2.87
N ALA A 43 -9.82 2.64 -2.86
CA ALA A 43 -9.55 3.79 -3.73
C ALA A 43 -9.31 3.39 -5.20
N LEU A 44 -9.40 2.11 -5.54
CA LEU A 44 -9.29 1.53 -6.89
C LEU A 44 -8.06 2.05 -7.67
N PRO A 45 -6.84 1.79 -7.16
CA PRO A 45 -5.64 2.17 -7.87
C PRO A 45 -5.53 1.43 -9.21
N ILE A 46 -5.02 2.12 -10.24
CA ILE A 46 -4.80 1.54 -11.58
C ILE A 46 -3.77 0.40 -11.59
N GLY A 47 -2.94 0.35 -10.55
CA GLY A 47 -1.88 -0.63 -10.38
C GLY A 47 -1.14 -0.42 -9.07
N LEU A 48 -0.38 -1.41 -8.64
CA LEU A 48 0.39 -1.37 -7.40
C LEU A 48 1.82 -1.84 -7.64
N VAL A 49 2.78 -1.10 -7.09
CA VAL A 49 4.20 -1.50 -7.05
C VAL A 49 4.49 -2.06 -5.66
N VAL A 50 4.96 -3.30 -5.59
CA VAL A 50 5.13 -4.03 -4.32
C VAL A 50 6.60 -4.40 -4.15
N PHE A 51 7.16 -4.11 -2.97
CA PHE A 51 8.52 -4.46 -2.60
C PHE A 51 8.54 -5.52 -1.50
N PRO A 52 9.66 -6.24 -1.28
CA PRO A 52 9.79 -7.20 -0.18
C PRO A 52 9.47 -6.54 1.16
N GLY A 53 8.74 -7.25 2.03
CA GLY A 53 8.25 -6.70 3.28
C GLY A 53 7.75 -7.77 4.25
N SER A 54 6.81 -7.38 5.10
CA SER A 54 6.18 -8.30 6.06
C SER A 54 4.92 -8.95 5.46
N GLY A 55 4.27 -9.85 6.21
CA GLY A 55 2.97 -10.40 5.83
C GLY A 55 1.85 -9.36 5.60
N VAL A 56 2.02 -8.11 6.07
CA VAL A 56 1.12 -7.00 5.73
C VAL A 56 1.25 -6.61 4.25
N THR A 57 2.47 -6.62 3.72
CA THR A 57 2.75 -6.33 2.32
C THR A 57 2.26 -7.47 1.43
N ASP A 58 2.45 -8.72 1.86
CA ASP A 58 1.94 -9.88 1.14
C ASP A 58 0.41 -9.88 1.06
N ASN A 59 -0.25 -9.55 2.18
CA ASN A 59 -1.70 -9.38 2.22
C ASN A 59 -2.21 -8.33 1.23
N LEU A 60 -1.51 -7.20 1.09
CA LEU A 60 -1.87 -6.15 0.13
C LEU A 60 -1.80 -6.68 -1.31
N ALA A 61 -0.71 -7.37 -1.65
CA ALA A 61 -0.51 -7.92 -2.98
C ALA A 61 -1.56 -8.98 -3.32
N ASP A 62 -1.87 -9.90 -2.41
CA ASP A 62 -2.84 -10.97 -2.63
C ASP A 62 -4.26 -10.41 -2.82
N LYS A 63 -4.64 -9.40 -2.02
CA LYS A 63 -5.94 -8.71 -2.18
C LYS A 63 -6.02 -7.95 -3.51
N ALA A 64 -4.96 -7.24 -3.89
CA ALA A 64 -4.91 -6.54 -5.17
C ALA A 64 -5.06 -7.51 -6.36
N LYS A 65 -4.36 -8.67 -6.33
CA LYS A 65 -4.53 -9.74 -7.34
C LYS A 65 -5.97 -10.22 -7.42
N ARG A 66 -6.62 -10.44 -6.27
CA ARG A 66 -8.01 -10.89 -6.21
C ARG A 66 -8.99 -9.87 -6.82
N LEU A 67 -8.69 -8.58 -6.71
CA LEU A 67 -9.47 -7.50 -7.30
C LEU A 67 -9.12 -7.23 -8.78
N GLY A 68 -8.19 -7.99 -9.37
CA GLY A 68 -7.75 -7.79 -10.76
C GLY A 68 -6.87 -6.55 -10.95
N ILE A 69 -6.34 -5.96 -9.88
CA ILE A 69 -5.45 -4.80 -9.97
C ILE A 69 -4.06 -5.26 -10.42
N PRO A 70 -3.51 -4.70 -11.52
CA PRO A 70 -2.17 -5.05 -11.99
C PRO A 70 -1.08 -4.81 -10.94
N LEU A 71 -0.16 -5.75 -10.82
CA LEU A 71 0.97 -5.66 -9.91
C LEU A 71 2.30 -5.60 -10.63
N MET A 72 3.13 -4.64 -10.23
CA MET A 72 4.57 -4.67 -10.46
C MET A 72 5.23 -5.23 -9.19
N ASP A 73 5.44 -6.54 -9.18
CA ASP A 73 5.83 -7.30 -7.99
C ASP A 73 7.37 -7.49 -7.94
N HIS A 74 8.04 -6.74 -7.06
CA HIS A 74 9.48 -6.80 -6.82
C HIS A 74 9.83 -7.59 -5.56
N ARG A 75 8.93 -8.43 -5.04
CA ARG A 75 9.20 -9.23 -3.83
C ARG A 75 10.17 -10.41 -4.06
N ARG A 76 10.59 -10.65 -5.31
CA ARG A 76 11.49 -11.74 -5.71
C ARG A 76 12.81 -11.22 -6.21
#